data_AF-A0A2I8VRT2-F1
#
_entry.id   AF-A0A2I8VRT2-F1
#
_cell.length_a   1.000
_cell.length_b   1.000
_cell.length_c   1.000
_cell.angle_alpha   90.00
_cell.angle_beta   90.00
_cell.angle_gamma   90.00
#
_symmetry.space_group_name_H-M   'P 1'
#
loop_
_entity.id
_entity.type
_entity.pdbx_description
1 polymer ?
#
loop_
_entity_poly.entity_id
_entity_poly.type
_entity_poly.pdbx_seq_one_letter_code
_entity_poly.pdbx_strand_id
1 'polypeptide(L)'
;MAVPNDTLQNFPTHFPLPQKEYVLRGEKHHGDFFTDNAAADWVMLKLKTAKSLADDGITAREYGGPDVSVITTTTGHDSWIKNLDDTDERNILRDFQPDAHVPGDHPTYRDQESGRRTRNVMECMEITLYLYDELGHQIAFIPLIKGEETWERQICYDVMDAMVPATVRCTRSSTLDRAPATRRPSSCRTSKR
;
A
#
# COMPACT_ATOMS: atom_id res chain seq x y z
N MET A 1 -10.52 -0.68 37.29
CA MET A 1 -10.56 0.76 36.97
C MET A 1 -10.61 0.87 35.46
N ALA A 2 -11.74 1.32 34.90
CA ALA A 2 -11.97 1.38 33.47
C ALA A 2 -11.46 2.72 32.92
N VAL A 3 -10.73 2.68 31.81
CA VAL A 3 -10.23 3.85 31.10
C VAL A 3 -11.39 4.44 30.27
N PRO A 4 -11.58 5.78 30.21
CA PRO A 4 -12.70 6.38 29.49
C PRO A 4 -12.63 6.15 27.97
N ASN A 5 -13.79 5.93 27.38
CA ASN A 5 -14.04 5.46 26.01
C ASN A 5 -14.03 6.57 24.93
N ASP A 6 -13.34 7.69 25.17
CA ASP A 6 -13.48 8.90 24.34
C ASP A 6 -12.26 9.22 23.46
N THR A 7 -11.27 8.33 23.35
CA THR A 7 -10.05 8.60 22.56
C THR A 7 -10.02 7.98 21.16
N LEU A 8 -11.13 7.38 20.68
CA LEU A 8 -11.16 6.65 19.40
C LEU A 8 -12.10 7.22 18.33
N GLN A 9 -12.66 8.42 18.51
CA GLN A 9 -13.60 8.99 17.53
C GLN A 9 -12.99 9.95 16.50
N ASN A 10 -11.68 10.19 16.49
CA ASN A 10 -11.05 11.15 15.58
C ASN A 10 -10.07 10.53 14.57
N PHE A 11 -10.47 9.45 13.90
CA PHE A 11 -9.85 9.10 12.63
C PHE A 11 -10.60 9.80 11.49
N PRO A 12 -9.96 10.69 10.73
CA PRO A 12 -10.62 11.33 9.60
C PRO A 12 -10.98 10.26 8.55
N THR A 13 -12.28 10.02 8.37
CA THR A 13 -12.86 9.15 7.33
C THR A 13 -12.78 9.75 5.93
N HIS A 14 -12.27 10.98 5.83
CA HIS A 14 -11.85 11.61 4.59
C HIS A 14 -10.40 12.07 4.77
N PHE A 15 -9.48 11.42 4.06
CA PHE A 15 -8.24 12.08 3.66
C PHE A 15 -8.61 13.02 2.52
N PRO A 16 -8.68 14.36 2.71
CA PRO A 16 -8.75 15.25 1.59
C PRO A 16 -7.40 15.17 0.89
N LEU A 17 -7.31 14.41 -0.19
CA LEU A 17 -6.18 14.56 -1.10
C LEU A 17 -6.21 16.02 -1.56
N PRO A 18 -5.18 16.84 -1.28
CA PRO A 18 -5.15 18.20 -1.79
C PRO A 18 -5.23 18.10 -3.32
N GLN A 19 -6.23 18.76 -3.92
CA GLN A 19 -6.28 18.97 -5.36
C GLN A 19 -5.21 20.01 -5.73
N LYS A 20 -3.94 19.63 -5.60
CA LYS A 20 -2.83 20.33 -6.22
C LYS A 20 -2.58 19.71 -7.58
N GLU A 21 -2.45 20.56 -8.58
CA GLU A 21 -2.13 20.17 -9.95
C GLU A 21 -0.72 19.58 -9.96
N TYR A 22 -0.60 18.25 -10.09
CA TYR A 22 0.68 17.57 -10.14
C TYR A 22 1.27 17.77 -11.54
N VAL A 23 2.21 18.71 -11.67
CA VAL A 23 2.97 18.87 -12.91
C VAL A 23 4.03 17.77 -12.95
N LEU A 24 3.74 16.67 -13.65
CA LEU A 24 4.74 15.67 -14.02
C LEU A 24 5.68 16.29 -15.07
N ARG A 25 6.65 17.11 -14.65
CA ARG A 25 7.74 17.57 -15.51
C ARG A 25 8.72 16.41 -15.69
N GLY A 26 9.12 16.16 -16.94
CA GLY A 26 10.04 15.09 -17.32
C GLY A 26 11.31 15.06 -16.46
N GLU A 27 11.84 13.84 -16.27
CA GLU A 27 12.93 13.44 -15.38
C GLU A 27 14.09 14.45 -15.33
N LYS A 28 13.99 15.44 -14.43
CA LYS A 28 15.17 16.12 -13.89
C LYS A 28 15.84 15.17 -12.90
N HIS A 29 17.16 15.21 -12.79
CA HIS A 29 17.87 14.54 -11.70
C HIS A 29 17.19 14.91 -10.38
N HIS A 30 16.80 13.92 -9.56
CA HIS A 30 15.96 14.18 -8.39
C HIS A 30 16.58 15.19 -7.41
N GLY A 31 17.90 15.40 -7.40
CA GLY A 31 18.55 16.48 -6.66
C GLY A 31 18.14 17.90 -7.10
N ASP A 32 17.93 18.12 -8.39
CA ASP A 32 17.45 19.40 -8.92
C ASP A 32 15.95 19.60 -8.66
N PHE A 33 15.20 18.49 -8.52
CA PHE A 33 13.75 18.54 -8.28
C PHE A 33 13.43 19.25 -6.96
N PHE A 34 14.15 18.97 -5.88
CA PHE A 34 13.90 19.62 -4.58
C PHE A 34 14.29 21.11 -4.57
N THR A 35 15.35 21.45 -5.29
CA THR A 35 15.81 22.85 -5.41
C THR A 35 14.75 23.71 -6.09
N ASP A 36 14.07 23.16 -7.11
CA ASP A 36 13.02 23.86 -7.87
C ASP A 36 11.62 23.69 -7.24
N ASN A 37 11.43 22.74 -6.32
CA ASN A 37 10.12 22.39 -5.73
C ASN A 37 10.20 22.26 -4.21
N ALA A 38 10.61 23.34 -3.54
CA ALA A 38 10.70 23.42 -2.08
C ALA A 38 9.37 23.17 -1.32
N ALA A 39 8.25 23.02 -2.02
CA ALA A 39 6.94 22.71 -1.47
C ALA A 39 6.54 21.22 -1.62
N ALA A 40 7.44 20.35 -2.08
CA ALA A 40 7.18 18.93 -2.19
C ALA A 40 7.30 18.26 -0.81
N ASP A 41 6.17 17.85 -0.23
CA ASP A 41 6.13 17.15 1.06
C ASP A 41 6.56 15.66 0.95
N TRP A 42 6.56 15.12 -0.28
CA TRP A 42 6.84 13.71 -0.56
C TRP A 42 7.70 13.56 -1.82
N VAL A 43 8.59 12.58 -1.81
CA VAL A 43 9.32 12.10 -2.99
C VAL A 43 9.17 10.60 -3.13
N MET A 44 9.10 10.11 -4.36
CA MET A 44 9.16 8.68 -4.64
C MET A 44 10.44 8.36 -5.42
N LEU A 45 11.19 7.36 -4.97
CA LEU A 45 12.44 6.90 -5.57
C LEU A 45 12.33 5.44 -6.01
N LYS A 46 12.94 5.12 -7.16
CA LYS A 46 13.16 3.73 -7.54
C LYS A 46 14.11 3.08 -6.53
N LEU A 47 13.87 1.82 -6.17
CA LEU A 47 14.69 1.07 -5.22
C LEU A 47 16.17 1.00 -5.65
N LYS A 48 16.46 0.96 -6.96
CA LYS A 48 17.82 1.06 -7.49
C LYS A 48 18.54 2.36 -7.09
N THR A 49 17.83 3.50 -7.08
CA THR A 49 18.40 4.78 -6.65
C THR A 49 18.64 4.77 -5.14
N ALA A 50 17.66 4.26 -4.37
CA ALA A 50 17.82 4.08 -2.92
C ALA A 50 19.02 3.18 -2.58
N LYS A 51 19.24 2.10 -3.35
CA LYS A 51 20.42 1.26 -3.20
C LYS A 51 21.71 2.05 -3.37
N SER A 52 21.86 2.82 -4.44
CA SER A 52 23.07 3.60 -4.66
C SER A 52 23.33 4.60 -3.54
N LEU A 53 22.27 5.24 -3.02
CA LEU A 53 22.39 6.14 -1.87
C LEU A 53 22.80 5.39 -0.59
N ALA A 54 22.20 4.23 -0.32
CA ALA A 54 22.55 3.40 0.82
C ALA A 54 23.98 2.85 0.74
N ASP A 55 24.46 2.47 -0.45
CA ASP A 55 25.84 2.05 -0.69
C ASP A 55 26.84 3.18 -0.32
N ASP A 56 26.44 4.44 -0.50
CA ASP A 56 27.20 5.64 -0.11
C ASP A 56 26.97 6.04 1.37
N GLY A 57 26.17 5.27 2.11
CA GLY A 57 25.83 5.52 3.51
C GLY A 57 24.79 6.63 3.72
N ILE A 58 24.10 7.07 2.66
CA ILE A 58 23.08 8.12 2.70
C ILE A 58 21.72 7.49 2.99
N THR A 59 21.08 7.96 4.06
CA THR A 59 19.72 7.58 4.44
C THR A 59 18.65 8.41 3.70
N ALA A 60 17.41 7.93 3.71
CA ALA A 60 16.25 8.66 3.21
C ALA A 60 16.11 10.04 3.86
N ARG A 61 16.39 10.14 5.17
CA ARG A 61 16.32 11.39 5.92
C ARG A 61 17.37 12.40 5.47
N GLU A 62 18.58 11.95 5.20
CA GLU A 62 19.66 12.81 4.69
C GLU A 62 19.40 13.24 3.26
N TYR A 63 18.83 12.35 2.44
CA TYR A 63 18.50 12.63 1.05
C TYR A 63 17.33 13.63 0.91
N GLY A 64 16.21 13.37 1.59
CA GLY A 64 15.00 14.21 1.51
C GLY A 64 15.08 15.47 2.36
N GLY A 65 15.90 15.47 3.41
CA GLY A 65 15.94 16.53 4.41
C GLY A 65 14.81 16.41 5.44
N PRO A 66 14.67 17.41 6.33
CA PRO A 66 13.86 17.24 7.52
C PRO A 66 12.34 17.28 7.32
N ASP A 67 11.89 17.82 6.19
CA ASP A 67 10.48 18.12 5.95
C ASP A 67 9.90 17.33 4.77
N VAL A 68 10.67 16.41 4.19
CA VAL A 68 10.26 15.59 3.04
C VAL A 68 10.22 14.13 3.45
N SER A 69 9.09 13.49 3.19
CA SER A 69 8.95 12.05 3.33
C SER A 69 9.40 11.34 2.05
N VAL A 70 10.20 10.29 2.19
CA VAL A 70 10.74 9.50 1.09
C VAL A 70 10.03 8.16 0.99
N ILE A 71 9.41 7.94 -0.16
CA ILE A 71 8.81 6.67 -0.55
C ILE A 71 9.77 5.96 -1.49
N THR A 72 9.97 4.66 -1.33
CA THR A 72 10.69 3.83 -2.30
C THR A 72 9.72 2.92 -3.05
N THR A 73 10.07 2.55 -4.27
CA THR A 73 9.27 1.63 -5.08
C THR A 73 10.16 0.70 -5.89
N THR A 74 9.77 -0.57 -5.92
CA THR A 74 10.40 -1.58 -6.75
C THR A 74 9.71 -1.61 -8.12
N THR A 75 9.90 -0.51 -8.86
CA THR A 75 9.46 -0.35 -10.25
C THR A 75 10.67 -0.11 -11.14
N GLY A 76 10.81 -0.91 -12.20
CA GLY A 76 12.02 -0.93 -13.01
C GLY A 76 11.95 -1.86 -14.21
N HIS A 77 12.99 -1.82 -15.04
CA HIS A 77 13.11 -2.71 -16.18
C HIS A 77 13.29 -4.16 -15.70
N ASP A 78 12.54 -5.10 -16.29
CA ASP A 78 12.49 -6.52 -15.93
C ASP A 78 13.85 -7.14 -15.59
N SER A 79 14.92 -6.74 -16.29
CA SER A 79 16.27 -7.30 -16.09
C SER A 79 16.89 -7.00 -14.73
N TRP A 80 16.55 -5.88 -14.10
CA TRP A 80 17.04 -5.57 -12.75
C TRP A 80 16.18 -6.26 -11.69
N ILE A 81 14.86 -6.19 -11.84
CA ILE A 81 13.90 -6.85 -10.94
C ILE A 81 14.14 -8.37 -10.93
N LYS A 82 14.40 -8.99 -12.09
CA LYS A 82 14.70 -10.43 -12.20
C LYS A 82 15.93 -10.90 -11.41
N ASN A 83 16.85 -9.99 -11.09
CA ASN A 83 18.07 -10.30 -10.34
C ASN A 83 18.03 -9.77 -8.92
N LEU A 84 16.96 -9.07 -8.53
CA LEU A 84 16.76 -8.59 -7.19
C LEU A 84 16.16 -9.74 -6.38
N ASP A 85 16.92 -10.26 -5.41
CA ASP A 85 16.37 -11.18 -4.41
C ASP A 85 15.59 -10.39 -3.35
N ASP A 86 14.58 -11.00 -2.74
CA ASP A 86 13.78 -10.39 -1.68
C ASP A 86 14.66 -9.98 -0.49
N THR A 87 15.73 -10.74 -0.26
CA THR A 87 16.77 -10.43 0.73
C THR A 87 17.49 -9.12 0.40
N ASP A 88 17.78 -8.87 -0.87
CA ASP A 88 18.47 -7.66 -1.32
C ASP A 88 17.56 -6.45 -1.17
N GLU A 89 16.28 -6.58 -1.56
CA GLU A 89 15.28 -5.54 -1.34
C GLU A 89 15.16 -5.18 0.15
N ARG A 90 15.00 -6.18 1.02
CA ARG A 90 14.97 -5.98 2.47
C ARG A 90 16.23 -5.26 2.99
N ASN A 91 17.41 -5.66 2.54
CA ASN A 91 18.66 -5.04 2.97
C ASN A 91 18.74 -3.57 2.55
N ILE A 92 18.38 -3.26 1.29
CA ILE A 92 18.33 -1.89 0.79
C ILE A 92 17.38 -1.04 1.64
N LEU A 93 16.18 -1.55 1.95
CA LEU A 93 15.19 -0.83 2.75
C LEU A 93 15.66 -0.59 4.18
N ARG A 94 16.28 -1.59 4.80
CA ARG A 94 16.84 -1.47 6.16
C ARG A 94 17.96 -0.43 6.22
N ASP A 95 18.82 -0.39 5.21
CA ASP A 95 19.99 0.47 5.19
C ASP A 95 19.62 1.90 4.76
N PHE A 96 18.69 2.06 3.81
CA PHE A 96 18.22 3.36 3.34
C PHE A 96 17.16 4.01 4.26
N GLN A 97 16.36 3.21 4.96
CA GLN A 97 15.34 3.66 5.93
C GLN A 97 14.28 4.65 5.37
N PRO A 98 13.56 4.32 4.28
CA PRO A 98 12.50 5.18 3.76
C PRO A 98 11.29 5.25 4.70
N ASP A 99 10.49 6.32 4.60
CA ASP A 99 9.25 6.45 5.38
C ASP A 99 8.18 5.46 4.91
N ALA A 100 8.14 5.17 3.61
CA ALA A 100 7.26 4.18 3.04
C ALA A 100 7.88 3.40 1.87
N HIS A 101 7.32 2.24 1.57
CA HIS A 101 7.76 1.39 0.49
C HIS A 101 6.59 0.75 -0.28
N VAL A 102 6.73 0.70 -1.61
CA VAL A 102 5.86 -0.01 -2.55
C VAL A 102 6.61 -1.26 -3.06
N PRO A 103 6.27 -2.47 -2.56
CA PRO A 103 6.97 -3.72 -2.89
C PRO A 103 6.89 -4.14 -4.36
N GLY A 104 7.77 -5.08 -4.71
CA GLY A 104 7.95 -5.71 -6.03
C GLY A 104 6.73 -5.79 -6.95
N ASP A 105 6.90 -5.26 -8.16
CA ASP A 105 5.90 -5.28 -9.24
C ASP A 105 6.13 -6.48 -10.18
N HIS A 106 5.31 -7.54 -10.07
CA HIS A 106 5.22 -8.56 -11.12
C HIS A 106 4.18 -8.12 -12.17
N PRO A 107 4.56 -7.98 -13.46
CA PRO A 107 3.65 -7.49 -14.48
C PRO A 107 2.44 -8.41 -14.68
N THR A 108 1.23 -7.87 -14.47
CA THR A 108 -0.04 -8.56 -14.72
C THR A 108 -0.74 -7.86 -15.88
N TYR A 109 -0.79 -8.49 -17.05
CA TYR A 109 -1.40 -7.91 -18.25
C TYR A 109 -2.66 -8.68 -18.65
N ARG A 110 -3.64 -7.98 -19.23
CA ARG A 110 -4.94 -8.55 -19.62
C ARG A 110 -4.83 -9.71 -20.60
N ASP A 111 -3.85 -9.65 -21.51
CA ASP A 111 -3.60 -10.65 -22.55
C ASP A 111 -2.89 -11.92 -22.05
N GLN A 112 -2.37 -11.90 -20.81
CA GLN A 112 -1.83 -13.09 -20.18
C GLN A 112 -2.94 -14.07 -19.80
N GLU A 113 -2.61 -15.36 -19.83
CA GLU A 113 -3.48 -16.41 -19.32
C GLU A 113 -3.82 -16.19 -17.84
N SER A 114 -5.08 -16.42 -17.47
CA SER A 114 -5.61 -16.29 -16.10
C SER A 114 -4.71 -16.94 -15.03
N GLY A 115 -4.26 -18.18 -15.26
CA GLY A 115 -3.37 -18.87 -14.32
C GLY A 115 -2.02 -18.16 -14.12
N ARG A 116 -1.48 -17.55 -15.18
CA ARG A 116 -0.24 -16.77 -15.09
C ARG A 116 -0.45 -15.46 -14.35
N ARG A 117 -1.56 -14.75 -14.61
CA ARG A 117 -1.92 -13.53 -13.88
C ARG A 117 -2.07 -13.80 -12.38
N THR A 118 -2.79 -14.87 -12.04
CA THR A 118 -2.96 -15.32 -10.65
C THR A 118 -1.61 -15.49 -9.96
N ARG A 119 -0.70 -16.23 -10.60
CA ARG A 119 0.63 -16.50 -10.05
C ARG A 119 1.39 -15.20 -9.82
N ASN A 120 1.39 -14.28 -10.79
CA ASN A 120 2.06 -12.99 -10.65
C ASN A 120 1.48 -12.17 -9.49
N VAL A 121 0.16 -12.19 -9.29
CA VAL A 121 -0.50 -11.52 -8.15
C VAL A 121 -0.07 -12.16 -6.82
N MET A 122 -0.04 -13.50 -6.76
CA MET A 122 0.42 -14.21 -5.57
C MET A 122 1.88 -13.88 -5.25
N GLU A 123 2.78 -13.94 -6.23
CA GLU A 123 4.19 -13.59 -6.07
C GLU A 123 4.36 -12.15 -5.54
N CYS A 124 3.64 -11.17 -6.09
CA CYS A 124 3.65 -9.79 -5.56
C CYS A 124 3.27 -9.73 -4.08
N MET A 125 2.23 -10.48 -3.70
CA MET A 125 1.71 -10.46 -2.34
C MET A 125 2.57 -11.25 -1.35
N GLU A 126 3.22 -12.32 -1.80
CA GLU A 126 4.20 -13.08 -1.01
C GLU A 126 5.39 -12.20 -0.63
N ILE A 127 5.98 -11.48 -1.59
CA ILE A 127 7.08 -10.53 -1.33
C ILE A 127 6.62 -9.40 -0.40
N THR A 128 5.41 -8.87 -0.64
CA THR A 128 4.82 -7.82 0.21
C THR A 128 4.71 -8.27 1.66
N LEU A 129 4.18 -9.47 1.91
CA LEU A 129 4.04 -10.02 3.27
C LEU A 129 5.40 -10.28 3.90
N TYR A 130 6.33 -10.88 3.15
CA TYR A 130 7.69 -11.13 3.61
C TYR A 130 8.37 -9.84 4.11
N LEU A 131 8.36 -8.79 3.30
CA LEU A 131 8.96 -7.51 3.68
C LEU A 131 8.21 -6.84 4.83
N TYR A 132 6.88 -6.95 4.86
CA TYR A 132 6.07 -6.42 5.95
C TYR A 132 6.37 -7.09 7.29
N ASP A 133 6.50 -8.41 7.33
CA ASP A 133 6.82 -9.15 8.55
C ASP A 133 8.20 -8.75 9.10
N GLU A 134 9.17 -8.52 8.21
CA GLU A 134 10.52 -8.12 8.58
C GLU A 134 10.61 -6.64 9.01
N LEU A 135 9.94 -5.72 8.30
CA LEU A 135 10.19 -4.27 8.39
C LEU A 135 8.95 -3.43 8.70
N GLY A 136 7.75 -4.01 8.82
CA GLY A 136 6.48 -3.28 8.96
C GLY A 136 6.33 -2.47 10.24
N HIS A 137 7.24 -2.64 11.20
CA HIS A 137 7.35 -1.82 12.41
C HIS A 137 8.28 -0.60 12.24
N GLN A 138 9.05 -0.55 11.14
CA GLN A 138 10.02 0.51 10.83
C GLN A 138 9.56 1.37 9.65
N ILE A 139 8.92 0.76 8.66
CA ILE A 139 8.56 1.38 7.38
C ILE A 139 7.08 1.15 7.10
N ALA A 140 6.39 2.16 6.55
CA ALA A 140 5.03 1.98 6.06
C ALA A 140 5.01 1.21 4.73
N PHE A 141 4.19 0.17 4.61
CA PHE A 141 4.04 -0.58 3.36
C PHE A 141 2.79 -0.14 2.60
N ILE A 142 2.94 0.07 1.29
CA ILE A 142 1.88 0.45 0.37
C ILE A 142 1.70 -0.71 -0.64
N PRO A 143 0.83 -1.69 -0.34
CA PRO A 143 0.62 -2.84 -1.21
C PRO A 143 -0.04 -2.46 -2.53
N LEU A 144 0.40 -3.09 -3.63
CA LEU A 144 -0.18 -2.89 -4.96
C LEU A 144 -1.37 -3.82 -5.17
N ILE A 145 -2.56 -3.25 -5.39
CA ILE A 145 -3.74 -4.03 -5.77
C ILE A 145 -3.63 -4.38 -7.25
N LYS A 146 -3.51 -5.67 -7.54
CA LYS A 146 -3.39 -6.22 -8.90
C LYS A 146 -4.52 -7.21 -9.20
N GLY A 147 -4.67 -7.52 -10.48
CA GLY A 147 -5.69 -8.42 -11.00
C GLY A 147 -6.64 -7.71 -11.96
N GLU A 148 -6.95 -8.39 -13.05
CA GLU A 148 -8.01 -8.04 -13.99
C GLU A 148 -9.36 -8.54 -13.44
N GLU A 149 -9.37 -9.75 -12.90
CA GLU A 149 -10.58 -10.39 -12.37
C GLU A 149 -10.75 -10.10 -10.87
N THR A 150 -12.00 -10.14 -10.40
CA THR A 150 -12.32 -9.86 -8.98
C THR A 150 -11.66 -10.86 -8.03
N TRP A 151 -11.59 -12.14 -8.40
CA TRP A 151 -10.95 -13.16 -7.57
C TRP A 151 -9.42 -13.02 -7.54
N GLU A 152 -8.80 -12.46 -8.58
CA GLU A 152 -7.37 -12.11 -8.56
C GLU A 152 -7.13 -11.00 -7.52
N ARG A 153 -8.00 -9.97 -7.50
CA ARG A 153 -7.92 -8.87 -6.50
C ARG A 153 -8.20 -9.33 -5.08
N GLN A 154 -9.02 -10.37 -4.89
CA GLN A 154 -9.33 -10.90 -3.57
C GLN A 154 -8.07 -11.34 -2.81
N ILE A 155 -7.08 -11.89 -3.53
CA ILE A 155 -5.77 -12.26 -2.96
C ILE A 155 -5.08 -11.04 -2.33
N CYS A 156 -5.14 -9.89 -3.00
CA CYS A 156 -4.56 -8.65 -2.48
C CYS A 156 -5.29 -8.16 -1.23
N TYR A 157 -6.63 -8.26 -1.20
CA TYR A 157 -7.45 -7.87 -0.05
C TYR A 157 -7.17 -8.76 1.17
N ASP A 158 -7.06 -10.07 0.97
CA ASP A 158 -6.77 -11.01 2.04
C ASP A 158 -5.40 -10.72 2.68
N VAL A 159 -4.39 -10.40 1.86
CA VAL A 159 -3.05 -10.00 2.31
C VAL A 159 -3.07 -8.66 3.05
N MET A 160 -3.77 -7.65 2.53
CA MET A 160 -3.92 -6.37 3.21
C MET A 160 -4.61 -6.52 4.57
N ASP A 161 -5.65 -7.33 4.65
CA ASP A 161 -6.31 -7.61 5.92
C ASP A 161 -5.37 -8.34 6.89
N ALA A 162 -4.48 -9.21 6.39
CA ALA A 162 -3.45 -9.87 7.19
C ALA A 162 -2.41 -8.89 7.77
N MET A 163 -2.06 -7.83 7.04
CA MET A 163 -1.13 -6.78 7.49
C MET A 163 -1.74 -5.84 8.53
N VAL A 164 -3.06 -5.78 8.70
CA VAL A 164 -3.70 -4.95 9.73
C VAL A 164 -3.64 -5.65 11.10
N PRO A 165 -3.17 -4.98 12.17
CA PRO A 165 -3.17 -5.55 13.51
C PRO A 165 -4.57 -6.03 13.92
N ALA A 166 -4.66 -7.19 14.58
CA ALA A 166 -5.94 -7.79 14.98
C ALA A 166 -6.83 -6.83 15.80
N THR A 167 -6.23 -5.93 16.58
CA THR A 167 -6.94 -4.90 17.37
C THR A 167 -7.76 -3.94 16.49
N VAL A 168 -7.32 -3.66 15.25
CA VAL A 168 -8.04 -2.80 14.29
C VAL A 168 -9.07 -3.59 13.47
N ARG A 169 -8.91 -4.92 13.30
CA ARG A 169 -9.89 -5.75 12.58
C ARG A 169 -11.26 -5.81 13.28
N CYS A 170 -11.28 -5.71 14.61
CA CYS A 170 -12.52 -5.81 15.40
C CYS A 170 -13.50 -4.64 15.16
N THR A 171 -13.06 -3.49 14.65
CA THR A 171 -13.94 -2.33 14.41
C THR A 171 -14.63 -2.35 13.05
N ARG A 172 -14.15 -3.15 12.08
CA ARG A 172 -14.80 -3.30 10.76
C ARG A 172 -16.00 -4.26 10.76
N SER A 173 -16.08 -5.20 11.71
CA SER A 173 -17.20 -6.16 11.80
C SER A 173 -18.50 -5.55 12.34
N SER A 174 -18.45 -4.43 13.05
CA SER A 174 -19.62 -3.89 13.75
C SER A 174 -20.49 -2.93 12.94
N THR A 175 -20.04 -2.49 11.75
CA THR A 175 -20.76 -1.50 10.93
C THR A 175 -21.53 -2.09 9.75
N LEU A 176 -21.33 -3.36 9.41
CA LEU A 176 -22.05 -4.03 8.30
C LEU A 176 -23.29 -4.84 8.73
N ASP A 177 -23.51 -5.05 10.03
CA ASP A 177 -24.62 -5.88 10.55
C ASP A 177 -25.89 -5.11 10.93
N ARG A 178 -26.08 -3.87 10.46
CA ARG A 178 -27.35 -3.14 10.61
C ARG A 178 -28.05 -2.88 9.29
N ALA A 179 -28.42 -3.96 8.61
CA ALA A 179 -29.59 -3.92 7.72
C ALA A 179 -30.86 -3.93 8.59
N PRO A 180 -31.81 -2.99 8.43
CA PRO A 180 -33.06 -3.03 9.18
C PRO A 180 -33.90 -4.21 8.70
N ALA A 181 -34.21 -5.12 9.64
CA ALA A 181 -35.12 -6.23 9.45
C ALA A 181 -36.43 -5.76 8.81
N THR A 182 -36.71 -6.26 7.62
CA THR A 182 -37.97 -6.07 6.90
C THR A 182 -39.12 -6.59 7.76
N ARG A 183 -40.01 -5.71 8.23
CA ARG A 183 -41.30 -6.10 8.81
C ARG A 183 -42.28 -6.51 7.70
N ARG A 184 -42.73 -7.75 7.75
CA ARG A 184 -44.08 -8.24 7.36
C ARG A 184 -44.39 -9.45 8.27
N PRO A 185 -45.65 -9.86 8.53
CA PRO A 185 -46.83 -9.70 7.67
C PRO A 185 -48.20 -9.47 8.38
N SER A 186 -49.20 -8.96 7.65
CA SER A 186 -50.64 -9.22 7.83
C SER A 186 -51.37 -8.46 6.70
N SER A 187 -52.31 -8.95 5.91
CA SER A 187 -53.24 -10.07 6.00
C SER A 187 -53.75 -10.37 4.58
N CYS A 188 -53.74 -11.64 4.14
CA CYS A 188 -54.51 -12.07 2.97
C CYS A 188 -55.79 -12.75 3.50
N ARG A 189 -56.94 -12.09 3.33
CA ARG A 189 -58.26 -12.63 3.66
C ARG A 189 -58.88 -13.13 2.36
N THR A 190 -58.92 -14.44 2.18
CA THR A 190 -59.67 -15.09 1.10
C THR A 190 -61.13 -15.21 1.50
N SER A 191 -62.02 -14.51 0.80
CA SER A 191 -63.46 -14.80 0.81
C SER A 191 -63.79 -15.76 -0.33
N LYS A 192 -64.47 -16.87 -0.06
CA LYS A 192 -65.37 -17.52 -1.03
C LYS A 192 -66.38 -18.44 -0.32
N ARG A 193 -67.65 -18.11 -0.58
CA ARG A 193 -68.92 -18.85 -0.42
C ARG A 193 -69.48 -19.00 0.98
#